data_AF-A0A840YTE0-F1
#
_entry.id   AF-A0A840YTE0-F1
#
_cell.length_a   1.000
_cell.length_b   1.000
_cell.length_c   1.000
_cell.angle_alpha   90.00
_cell.angle_beta   90.00
_cell.angle_gamma   90.00
#
_symmetry.space_group_name_H-M   'P 1'
#
loop_
_entity.id
_entity.type
_entity.pdbx_description
1 polymer ?
#
loop_
_entity_poly.entity_id
_entity_poly.type
_entity_poly.pdbx_seq_one_letter_code
_entity_poly.pdbx_strand_id
1 'polypeptide(L)'
;MRRYASFLSFVLVACGGEAPDATAALQPAHTSHVQAQEDYADCRDKARGGPSSLIACADAEIAHIGRKVDSPEAAAAFRAVLQQLGDAAATEAAQAEQVIFADSAVRLAESRAALLSGSGAGDAPRPSSAPILSAAWARSRDLSCREHPVPQCAARYDALLALLAIPKNDAVLSIRPAPPKGLPLPTCAQIHSEGKVGGALADAFYARYPKDLAGEQSVEMMPLDAAGIDNVVRYLACVAGATDYDPVVVENGLALFASERHGPSALRTLDALSKSPAPAAGAARRLQEQVTAYLQGAP
;
A
#
# COMPACT_ATOMS: atom_id res chain seq x y z
N MET A 1 -16.86 -31.42 -57.97
CA MET A 1 -16.79 -32.89 -57.89
C MET A 1 -16.49 -33.29 -56.45
N ARG A 2 -17.25 -34.27 -55.94
CA ARG A 2 -16.98 -35.19 -54.81
C ARG A 2 -16.94 -34.67 -53.36
N ARG A 3 -17.96 -35.15 -52.64
CA ARG A 3 -18.07 -35.42 -51.19
C ARG A 3 -16.93 -36.34 -50.72
N TYR A 4 -16.56 -36.27 -49.43
CA TYR A 4 -16.38 -37.46 -48.58
C TYR A 4 -16.69 -37.12 -47.12
N ALA A 5 -17.68 -37.84 -46.59
CA ALA A 5 -17.90 -38.05 -45.16
C ALA A 5 -16.95 -39.16 -44.67
N SER A 6 -16.56 -39.13 -43.41
CA SER A 6 -16.19 -40.35 -42.67
C SER A 6 -16.48 -40.15 -41.19
N PHE A 7 -17.56 -40.82 -40.77
CA PHE A 7 -17.82 -41.23 -39.40
C PHE A 7 -16.78 -42.28 -38.99
N LEU A 8 -16.35 -42.24 -37.73
CA LEU A 8 -15.84 -43.42 -37.03
C LEU A 8 -16.19 -43.30 -35.56
N SER A 9 -17.30 -43.94 -35.21
CA SER A 9 -17.64 -44.36 -33.84
C SER A 9 -16.77 -45.56 -33.47
N PHE A 10 -16.24 -45.57 -32.25
CA PHE A 10 -15.79 -46.80 -31.60
C PHE A 10 -16.56 -47.01 -30.29
N VAL A 11 -16.93 -48.28 -30.10
CA VAL A 11 -17.86 -48.83 -29.13
C VAL A 11 -17.15 -49.19 -27.82
N LEU A 12 -17.88 -49.03 -26.72
CA LEU A 12 -17.57 -49.51 -25.36
C LEU A 12 -17.39 -51.04 -25.29
N VAL A 13 -16.39 -51.50 -24.53
CA VAL A 13 -16.36 -52.84 -23.93
C VAL A 13 -16.06 -52.68 -22.44
N ALA A 14 -16.89 -53.33 -21.62
CA ALA A 14 -16.83 -53.42 -20.17
C ALA A 14 -15.87 -54.53 -19.69
N CYS A 15 -15.31 -54.38 -18.49
CA CYS A 15 -15.35 -55.33 -17.37
C CYS A 15 -14.34 -54.96 -16.28
N GLY A 16 -14.74 -55.18 -15.02
CA GLY A 16 -14.03 -54.77 -13.82
C GLY A 16 -12.72 -55.51 -13.53
N GLY A 17 -12.00 -54.97 -12.54
CA GLY A 17 -10.79 -55.53 -11.96
C GLY A 17 -10.30 -54.63 -10.84
N GLU A 18 -9.84 -55.23 -9.75
CA GLU A 18 -9.72 -54.66 -8.40
C GLU A 18 -8.90 -53.38 -8.23
N ALA A 19 -9.30 -52.64 -7.18
CA ALA A 19 -8.62 -51.48 -6.66
C ALA A 19 -7.22 -51.84 -6.12
N PRO A 20 -6.14 -51.18 -6.56
CA PRO A 20 -4.91 -51.16 -5.79
C PRO A 20 -5.06 -50.15 -4.66
N ASP A 21 -4.87 -50.63 -3.43
CA ASP A 21 -4.59 -49.84 -2.23
C ASP A 21 -3.39 -48.92 -2.50
N ALA A 22 -3.70 -47.70 -2.94
CA ALA A 22 -2.76 -46.60 -2.93
C ALA A 22 -2.85 -45.94 -1.55
N THR A 23 -2.14 -46.51 -0.57
CA THR A 23 -1.51 -45.69 0.48
C THR A 23 -0.45 -44.81 -0.17
N ALA A 24 -0.90 -43.85 -0.98
CA ALA A 24 -0.15 -42.65 -1.26
C ALA A 24 -0.17 -41.85 0.03
N ALA A 25 0.97 -41.86 0.72
CA ALA A 25 1.21 -40.97 1.84
C ALA A 25 0.75 -39.57 1.46
N LEU A 26 -0.21 -39.03 2.21
CA LEU A 26 -0.53 -37.61 2.22
C LEU A 26 0.77 -36.88 2.60
N GLN A 27 1.55 -36.49 1.60
CA GLN A 27 2.52 -35.43 1.78
C GLN A 27 1.71 -34.16 2.01
N PRO A 28 1.98 -33.42 3.09
CA PRO A 28 1.20 -32.24 3.41
C PRO A 28 1.35 -31.22 2.29
N ALA A 29 0.23 -30.68 1.81
CA ALA A 29 0.15 -29.56 0.87
C ALA A 29 0.73 -28.23 1.41
N HIS A 30 1.58 -28.30 2.43
CA HIS A 30 2.18 -27.15 3.10
C HIS A 30 3.35 -26.55 2.31
N THR A 31 3.97 -27.27 1.37
CA THR A 31 5.09 -26.74 0.58
C THR A 31 4.65 -25.76 -0.51
N SER A 32 3.50 -25.99 -1.15
CA SER A 32 3.06 -25.15 -2.28
C SER A 32 2.51 -23.77 -1.89
N HIS A 33 2.12 -23.58 -0.62
CA HIS A 33 1.71 -22.27 -0.08
C HIS A 33 2.93 -21.43 0.31
N VAL A 34 3.96 -22.08 0.89
CA VAL A 34 5.20 -21.41 1.27
C VAL A 34 5.94 -20.90 0.03
N GLN A 35 5.99 -21.69 -1.04
CA GLN A 35 6.73 -21.33 -2.25
C GLN A 35 6.09 -20.18 -3.06
N ALA A 36 4.75 -20.10 -3.13
CA ALA A 36 4.07 -18.98 -3.79
C ALA A 36 4.22 -17.66 -3.00
N GLN A 37 4.18 -17.77 -1.66
CA GLN A 37 4.43 -16.64 -0.78
C GLN A 37 5.90 -16.16 -0.85
N GLU A 38 6.85 -17.08 -1.07
CA GLU A 38 8.25 -16.78 -1.37
C GLU A 38 8.40 -16.11 -2.74
N ASP A 39 7.71 -16.57 -3.79
CA ASP A 39 7.78 -16.01 -5.14
C ASP A 39 7.27 -14.55 -5.20
N TYR A 40 6.17 -14.24 -4.49
CA TYR A 40 5.68 -12.86 -4.39
C TYR A 40 6.61 -11.98 -3.55
N ALA A 41 7.13 -12.48 -2.42
CA ALA A 41 8.11 -11.75 -1.62
C ALA A 41 9.38 -11.43 -2.43
N ASP A 42 9.88 -12.40 -3.19
CA ASP A 42 11.01 -12.25 -4.10
C ASP A 42 10.74 -11.22 -5.21
N CYS A 43 9.54 -11.27 -5.81
CA CYS A 43 9.13 -10.30 -6.83
C CYS A 43 9.06 -8.89 -6.24
N ARG A 44 8.47 -8.75 -5.05
CA ARG A 44 8.36 -7.50 -4.30
C ARG A 44 9.73 -6.92 -3.96
N ASP A 45 10.66 -7.76 -3.50
CA ASP A 45 12.02 -7.35 -3.14
C ASP A 45 12.82 -6.92 -4.39
N LYS A 46 12.63 -7.61 -5.52
CA LYS A 46 13.24 -7.24 -6.82
C LYS A 46 12.63 -5.97 -7.43
N ALA A 47 11.38 -5.66 -7.14
CA ALA A 47 10.70 -4.46 -7.63
C ALA A 47 11.27 -3.16 -7.03
N ARG A 48 12.10 -3.23 -5.97
CA ARG A 48 12.82 -2.09 -5.35
C ARG A 48 11.93 -0.88 -5.04
N GLY A 49 10.66 -1.11 -4.71
CA GLY A 49 9.71 -0.03 -4.40
C GLY A 49 9.06 0.65 -5.61
N GLY A 50 9.34 0.23 -6.84
CA GLY A 50 8.69 0.76 -8.05
C GLY A 50 7.19 0.40 -8.09
N PRO A 51 6.25 1.38 -8.03
CA PRO A 51 4.82 1.09 -7.91
C PRO A 51 4.27 0.23 -9.05
N SER A 52 4.65 0.53 -10.30
CA SER A 52 4.22 -0.25 -11.47
C SER A 52 4.73 -1.68 -11.44
N SER A 53 5.97 -1.90 -10.97
CA SER A 53 6.55 -3.24 -10.82
C SER A 53 5.89 -4.02 -9.70
N LEU A 54 5.54 -3.36 -8.60
CA LEU A 54 4.82 -3.97 -7.47
C LEU A 54 3.39 -4.37 -7.83
N ILE A 55 2.69 -3.51 -8.57
CA ILE A 55 1.36 -3.84 -9.11
C ILE A 55 1.45 -5.05 -10.05
N ALA A 56 2.45 -5.10 -10.93
CA ALA A 56 2.66 -6.25 -11.81
C ALA A 56 2.97 -7.55 -11.04
N CYS A 57 3.76 -7.47 -9.95
CA CYS A 57 4.00 -8.60 -9.05
C CYS A 57 2.71 -9.08 -8.38
N ALA A 58 1.89 -8.15 -7.87
CA ALA A 58 0.61 -8.48 -7.23
C ALA A 58 -0.37 -9.12 -8.24
N ASP A 59 -0.49 -8.58 -9.45
CA ASP A 59 -1.35 -9.12 -10.50
C ASP A 59 -0.95 -10.55 -10.89
N ALA A 60 0.35 -10.81 -10.99
CA ALA A 60 0.89 -12.14 -11.29
C ALA A 60 0.55 -13.13 -10.17
N GLU A 61 0.69 -12.72 -8.91
CA GLU A 61 0.40 -13.57 -7.75
C GLU A 61 -1.10 -13.82 -7.58
N ILE A 62 -1.95 -12.80 -7.70
CA ILE A 62 -3.41 -12.95 -7.68
C ILE A 62 -3.86 -13.93 -8.78
N ALA A 63 -3.28 -13.83 -9.97
CA ALA A 63 -3.56 -14.77 -11.05
C ALA A 63 -3.05 -16.19 -10.73
N HIS A 64 -1.91 -16.31 -10.05
CA HIS A 64 -1.37 -17.60 -9.61
C HIS A 64 -2.26 -18.28 -8.56
N ILE A 65 -2.69 -17.53 -7.54
CA ILE A 65 -3.61 -17.99 -6.50
C ILE A 65 -4.93 -18.44 -7.12
N GLY A 66 -5.55 -17.61 -7.98
CA GLY A 66 -6.83 -17.93 -8.61
C GLY A 66 -6.81 -19.25 -9.41
N ARG A 67 -5.73 -19.53 -10.14
CA ARG A 67 -5.59 -20.79 -10.92
C ARG A 67 -5.61 -22.05 -10.06
N LYS A 68 -5.29 -21.96 -8.76
CA LYS A 68 -5.28 -23.11 -7.85
C LYS A 68 -6.62 -23.36 -7.15
N VAL A 69 -7.53 -22.39 -7.21
CA VAL A 69 -8.74 -22.38 -6.37
C VAL A 69 -9.96 -22.69 -7.20
N ASP A 70 -10.26 -21.86 -8.19
CA ASP A 70 -11.53 -21.84 -8.89
C ASP A 70 -11.37 -21.87 -10.42
N SER A 71 -12.49 -21.92 -11.14
CA SER A 71 -12.48 -21.92 -12.60
C SER A 71 -11.86 -20.64 -13.16
N PRO A 72 -11.38 -20.66 -14.42
CA PRO A 72 -10.88 -19.45 -15.07
C PRO A 72 -11.90 -18.31 -15.12
N GLU A 73 -13.19 -18.62 -15.17
CA GLU A 73 -14.26 -17.62 -15.18
C GLU A 73 -14.40 -16.95 -13.81
N ALA A 74 -14.47 -17.74 -12.74
CA ALA A 74 -14.58 -17.22 -11.37
C ALA A 74 -13.33 -16.42 -10.98
N ALA A 75 -12.13 -16.89 -11.36
CA ALA A 75 -10.87 -16.20 -11.10
C ALA A 75 -10.77 -14.89 -11.90
N ALA A 76 -11.28 -14.84 -13.14
CA ALA A 76 -11.35 -13.62 -13.93
C ALA A 76 -12.35 -12.61 -13.34
N ALA A 77 -13.52 -13.07 -12.87
CA ALA A 77 -14.50 -12.20 -12.22
C ALA A 77 -13.94 -11.57 -10.94
N PHE A 78 -13.16 -12.31 -10.15
CA PHE A 78 -12.48 -11.77 -8.98
C PHE A 78 -11.39 -10.74 -9.34
N ARG A 79 -10.58 -11.00 -10.36
CA ARG A 79 -9.59 -10.01 -10.83
C ARG A 79 -10.23 -8.73 -11.35
N ALA A 80 -11.35 -8.83 -12.08
CA ALA A 80 -12.08 -7.66 -12.57
C ALA A 80 -12.60 -6.78 -11.43
N VAL A 81 -13.02 -7.38 -10.31
CA VAL A 81 -13.40 -6.67 -9.09
C VAL A 81 -12.21 -5.93 -8.48
N LEU A 82 -11.06 -6.60 -8.34
CA LEU A 82 -9.85 -5.97 -7.82
C LEU A 82 -9.39 -4.81 -8.71
N GLN A 83 -9.47 -4.96 -10.03
CA GLN A 83 -9.16 -3.90 -10.97
C GLN A 83 -10.12 -2.71 -10.82
N GLN A 84 -11.43 -2.94 -10.74
CA GLN A 84 -12.41 -1.86 -10.53
C GLN A 84 -12.16 -1.11 -9.21
N LEU A 85 -11.82 -1.82 -8.13
CA LEU A 85 -11.51 -1.22 -6.84
C LEU A 85 -10.17 -0.48 -6.86
N GLY A 86 -9.19 -1.02 -7.56
CA GLY A 86 -7.87 -0.40 -7.75
C GLY A 86 -7.92 0.85 -8.60
N ASP A 87 -8.70 0.86 -9.68
CA ASP A 87 -8.90 2.03 -10.55
C ASP A 87 -9.58 3.17 -9.77
N ALA A 88 -10.62 2.84 -8.98
CA ALA A 88 -11.30 3.81 -8.12
C ALA A 88 -10.37 4.35 -7.02
N ALA A 89 -9.48 3.52 -6.48
CA ALA A 89 -8.45 3.97 -5.55
C ALA A 89 -7.44 4.89 -6.27
N ALA A 90 -6.93 4.48 -7.44
CA ALA A 90 -5.89 5.19 -8.18
C ALA A 90 -6.30 6.60 -8.63
N THR A 91 -7.59 6.86 -8.84
CA THR A 91 -8.09 8.20 -9.16
C THR A 91 -7.98 9.20 -8.01
N GLU A 92 -7.93 8.71 -6.77
CA GLU A 92 -7.94 9.54 -5.56
C GLU A 92 -6.64 9.43 -4.75
N ALA A 93 -5.84 8.40 -5.02
CA ALA A 93 -4.78 7.91 -4.16
C ALA A 93 -3.36 8.17 -4.69
N ALA A 94 -2.42 8.41 -3.78
CA ALA A 94 -1.00 8.52 -4.10
C ALA A 94 -0.40 7.16 -4.50
N GLN A 95 0.76 7.15 -5.17
CA GLN A 95 1.43 5.91 -5.59
C GLN A 95 1.70 4.92 -4.44
N ALA A 96 2.00 5.42 -3.24
CA ALA A 96 2.18 4.58 -2.05
C ALA A 96 0.88 3.87 -1.62
N GLU A 97 -0.26 4.51 -1.80
CA GLU A 97 -1.57 3.92 -1.51
C GLU A 97 -1.96 2.88 -2.57
N GLN A 98 -1.50 3.03 -3.82
CA GLN A 98 -1.62 2.00 -4.85
C GLN A 98 -0.80 0.75 -4.51
N VAL A 99 0.38 0.91 -3.90
CA VAL A 99 1.19 -0.22 -3.39
C VAL A 99 0.49 -0.91 -2.21
N ILE A 100 -0.06 -0.14 -1.26
CA ILE A 100 -0.83 -0.70 -0.13
C ILE A 100 -2.07 -1.46 -0.62
N PHE A 101 -2.73 -0.93 -1.67
CA PHE A 101 -3.83 -1.62 -2.32
C PHE A 101 -3.38 -2.94 -2.95
N ALA A 102 -2.27 -2.94 -3.69
CA ALA A 102 -1.72 -4.14 -4.32
C ALA A 102 -1.39 -5.24 -3.29
N ASP A 103 -0.73 -4.89 -2.19
CA ASP A 103 -0.44 -5.82 -1.08
C ASP A 103 -1.73 -6.36 -0.43
N SER A 104 -2.74 -5.50 -0.26
CA SER A 104 -4.03 -5.89 0.33
C SER A 104 -4.84 -6.78 -0.61
N ALA A 105 -4.73 -6.57 -1.92
CA ALA A 105 -5.36 -7.39 -2.94
C ALA A 105 -4.76 -8.82 -2.97
N VAL A 106 -3.45 -8.96 -2.77
CA VAL A 106 -2.81 -10.29 -2.61
C VAL A 106 -3.32 -11.00 -1.35
N ARG A 107 -3.33 -10.32 -0.19
CA ARG A 107 -3.87 -10.91 1.06
C ARG A 107 -5.34 -11.30 0.95
N LEU A 108 -6.13 -10.51 0.22
CA LEU A 108 -7.52 -10.84 -0.08
C LEU A 108 -7.62 -12.11 -0.92
N ALA A 109 -6.78 -12.23 -1.97
CA ALA A 109 -6.75 -13.40 -2.83
C ALA A 109 -6.37 -14.67 -2.03
N GLU A 110 -5.38 -14.59 -1.15
CA GLU A 110 -5.00 -15.68 -0.24
C GLU A 110 -6.14 -16.06 0.72
N SER A 111 -6.79 -15.06 1.33
CA SER A 111 -7.90 -15.30 2.27
C SER A 111 -9.13 -15.89 1.58
N ARG A 112 -9.40 -15.43 0.34
CA ARG A 112 -10.40 -16.03 -0.55
C ARG A 112 -10.06 -17.47 -0.88
N ALA A 113 -8.81 -17.76 -1.25
CA ALA A 113 -8.35 -19.12 -1.52
C ALA A 113 -8.57 -20.02 -0.30
N ALA A 114 -8.13 -19.57 0.87
CA ALA A 114 -8.28 -20.31 2.12
C ALA A 114 -9.75 -20.55 2.51
N LEU A 115 -10.64 -19.59 2.23
CA LEU A 115 -12.09 -19.73 2.40
C LEU A 115 -12.64 -20.83 1.47
N LEU A 116 -12.34 -20.74 0.18
CA LEU A 116 -12.90 -21.60 -0.87
C LEU A 116 -12.35 -23.03 -0.81
N SER A 117 -11.12 -23.22 -0.31
CA SER A 117 -10.52 -24.52 -0.03
C SER A 117 -11.00 -25.15 1.29
N GLY A 118 -11.82 -24.46 2.09
CA GLY A 118 -12.35 -24.97 3.36
C GLY A 118 -11.36 -24.94 4.54
N SER A 119 -10.13 -24.48 4.32
CA SER A 119 -9.07 -24.37 5.34
C SER A 119 -9.29 -23.27 6.38
N GLY A 120 -10.21 -22.33 6.14
CA GLY A 120 -10.49 -21.21 7.04
C GLY A 120 -11.59 -21.46 8.08
N ALA A 121 -11.57 -22.55 8.84
CA ALA A 121 -12.58 -22.82 9.88
C ALA A 121 -12.43 -21.91 11.12
N GLY A 122 -12.62 -20.61 10.94
CA GLY A 122 -12.75 -19.61 12.01
C GLY A 122 -14.18 -19.11 12.11
N ASP A 123 -14.55 -18.63 13.30
CA ASP A 123 -15.89 -18.17 13.70
C ASP A 123 -16.62 -17.35 12.63
N ALA A 124 -17.95 -17.44 12.65
CA ALA A 124 -18.84 -16.72 11.74
C ALA A 124 -18.45 -15.22 11.68
N PRO A 125 -18.15 -14.68 10.48
CA PRO A 125 -17.68 -13.33 10.37
C PRO A 125 -18.76 -12.35 10.84
N ARG A 126 -18.36 -11.38 11.65
CA ARG A 126 -19.22 -10.27 12.04
C ARG A 126 -19.63 -9.53 10.76
N PRO A 127 -20.93 -9.29 10.52
CA PRO A 127 -21.37 -8.60 9.31
C PRO A 127 -20.66 -7.25 9.23
N SER A 128 -19.89 -7.06 8.17
CA SER A 128 -19.23 -5.79 7.91
C SER A 128 -20.28 -4.79 7.45
N SER A 129 -20.29 -3.60 8.04
CA SER A 129 -21.01 -2.42 7.54
C SER A 129 -20.33 -1.79 6.32
N ALA A 130 -19.61 -2.60 5.52
CA ALA A 130 -18.86 -2.22 4.34
C ALA A 130 -19.76 -1.60 3.25
N PRO A 131 -19.20 -0.74 2.40
CA PRO A 131 -19.93 0.04 1.40
C PRO A 131 -20.69 -0.85 0.42
N ILE A 132 -21.77 -0.29 -0.14
CA ILE A 132 -22.65 -0.87 -1.17
C ILE A 132 -21.89 -1.87 -2.05
N LEU A 133 -22.22 -3.16 -1.93
CA LEU A 133 -21.63 -4.23 -2.74
C LEU A 133 -21.86 -3.91 -4.22
N SER A 134 -20.77 -3.77 -4.99
CA SER A 134 -20.89 -3.55 -6.44
C SER A 134 -21.47 -4.80 -7.12
N ALA A 135 -22.10 -4.61 -8.28
CA ALA A 135 -22.58 -5.73 -9.09
C ALA A 135 -21.44 -6.69 -9.49
N ALA A 136 -20.21 -6.17 -9.65
CA ALA A 136 -19.03 -6.98 -9.93
C ALA A 136 -18.66 -7.88 -8.73
N TRP A 137 -18.70 -7.35 -7.51
CA TRP A 137 -18.44 -8.13 -6.30
C TRP A 137 -19.46 -9.26 -6.12
N ALA A 138 -20.75 -8.93 -6.27
CA ALA A 138 -21.83 -9.92 -6.20
C ALA A 138 -21.64 -11.03 -7.24
N ARG A 139 -21.26 -10.70 -8.48
CA ARG A 139 -20.98 -11.69 -9.53
C ARG A 139 -19.80 -12.60 -9.17
N SER A 140 -18.69 -12.02 -8.70
CA SER A 140 -17.50 -12.78 -8.29
C SER A 140 -17.83 -13.77 -7.16
N ARG A 141 -18.57 -13.31 -6.15
CA ARG A 141 -19.07 -14.14 -5.05
C ARG A 141 -19.94 -15.28 -5.56
N ASP A 142 -20.92 -14.98 -6.41
CA ASP A 142 -21.89 -15.97 -6.86
C ASP A 142 -21.25 -17.07 -7.72
N LEU A 143 -20.21 -16.75 -8.51
CA LEU A 143 -19.43 -17.75 -9.25
C LEU A 143 -18.63 -18.63 -8.29
N SER A 144 -17.85 -18.01 -7.39
CA SER A 144 -17.00 -18.70 -6.42
C SER A 144 -17.81 -19.64 -5.51
N CYS A 145 -18.91 -19.16 -4.96
CA CYS A 145 -19.73 -19.94 -4.02
C CYS A 145 -20.57 -21.03 -4.70
N ARG A 146 -20.77 -20.95 -6.03
CA ARG A 146 -21.38 -22.05 -6.79
C ARG A 146 -20.41 -23.20 -7.02
N GLU A 147 -19.13 -22.88 -7.20
CA GLU A 147 -18.07 -23.87 -7.42
C GLU A 147 -17.59 -24.51 -6.11
N HIS A 148 -17.68 -23.77 -5.00
CA HIS A 148 -17.20 -24.21 -3.68
C HIS A 148 -18.34 -24.23 -2.66
N PRO A 149 -18.84 -25.42 -2.25
CA PRO A 149 -19.95 -25.56 -1.31
C PRO A 149 -19.49 -25.34 0.14
N VAL A 150 -19.02 -24.13 0.44
CA VAL A 150 -18.58 -23.71 1.77
C VAL A 150 -19.79 -23.23 2.58
N PRO A 151 -19.96 -23.65 3.85
CA PRO A 151 -21.03 -23.14 4.71
C PRO A 151 -20.96 -21.61 4.81
N GLN A 152 -22.11 -20.95 4.62
CA GLN A 152 -22.24 -19.49 4.64
C GLN A 152 -21.30 -18.77 3.65
N CYS A 153 -20.96 -19.40 2.52
CA CYS A 153 -19.98 -18.88 1.57
C CYS A 153 -20.21 -17.40 1.22
N ALA A 154 -21.43 -17.00 0.87
CA ALA A 154 -21.72 -15.62 0.50
C ALA A 154 -21.37 -14.60 1.62
N ALA A 155 -21.80 -14.85 2.86
CA ALA A 155 -21.53 -13.97 3.99
C ALA A 155 -20.04 -13.92 4.34
N ARG A 156 -19.36 -15.07 4.26
CA ARG A 156 -17.91 -15.17 4.53
C ARG A 156 -17.09 -14.51 3.44
N TYR A 157 -17.53 -14.61 2.19
CA TYR A 157 -16.92 -13.94 1.05
C TYR A 157 -17.07 -12.43 1.17
N ASP A 158 -18.28 -11.93 1.47
CA ASP A 158 -18.51 -10.49 1.66
C ASP A 158 -17.72 -9.91 2.83
N ALA A 159 -17.46 -10.70 3.88
CA ALA A 159 -16.59 -10.29 4.97
C ALA A 159 -15.12 -10.08 4.55
N LEU A 160 -14.68 -10.73 3.47
CA LEU A 160 -13.32 -10.53 2.93
C LEU A 160 -13.09 -9.08 2.49
N LEU A 161 -14.13 -8.32 2.12
CA LEU A 161 -13.99 -6.89 1.78
C LEU A 161 -13.36 -6.06 2.91
N ALA A 162 -13.47 -6.50 4.16
CA ALA A 162 -12.79 -5.83 5.28
C ALA A 162 -11.26 -5.89 5.17
N LEU A 163 -10.70 -6.88 4.46
CA LEU A 163 -9.26 -7.00 4.20
C LEU A 163 -8.78 -6.02 3.11
N LEU A 164 -9.70 -5.60 2.24
CA LEU A 164 -9.48 -4.59 1.21
C LEU A 164 -9.68 -3.17 1.72
N ALA A 165 -9.76 -2.95 3.04
CA ALA A 165 -9.92 -1.62 3.61
C ALA A 165 -8.79 -0.68 3.15
N ILE A 166 -9.00 -0.05 2.00
CA ILE A 166 -8.42 1.22 1.63
C ILE A 166 -8.83 2.13 2.78
N PRO A 167 -7.89 2.73 3.51
CA PRO A 167 -8.25 3.62 4.60
C PRO A 167 -9.05 4.78 4.00
N LYS A 168 -10.38 4.68 4.05
CA LYS A 168 -11.21 5.86 4.07
C LYS A 168 -10.82 6.56 5.35
N ASN A 169 -10.27 7.76 5.20
CA ASN A 169 -9.87 8.66 6.27
C ASN A 169 -11.02 8.83 7.28
N ASP A 170 -11.17 7.89 8.23
CA ASP A 170 -12.06 8.00 9.37
C ASP A 170 -11.62 6.99 10.45
N ALA A 171 -10.63 7.44 11.23
CA ALA A 171 -10.46 7.15 12.67
C ALA A 171 -9.88 5.78 13.16
N VAL A 172 -8.67 5.87 13.75
CA VAL A 172 -8.25 5.35 15.10
C VAL A 172 -7.34 4.10 15.21
N LEU A 173 -6.08 4.37 15.64
CA LEU A 173 -5.14 3.64 16.53
C LEU A 173 -4.13 2.58 16.02
N SER A 174 -2.91 3.09 15.78
CA SER A 174 -1.61 2.65 16.35
C SER A 174 -1.11 1.22 16.15
N ILE A 175 -0.44 0.99 15.01
CA ILE A 175 0.97 0.55 15.03
C ILE A 175 1.73 1.49 14.11
N ARG A 176 2.25 2.57 14.69
CA ARG A 176 3.11 3.53 14.00
C ARG A 176 4.49 2.86 13.86
N PRO A 177 5.10 2.73 12.67
CA PRO A 177 6.52 2.38 12.60
C PRO A 177 7.29 3.37 13.48
N ALA A 178 8.27 2.86 14.23
CA ALA A 178 9.07 3.72 15.11
C ALA A 178 9.63 4.89 14.27
N PRO A 179 9.53 6.14 14.77
CA PRO A 179 9.99 7.29 14.01
C PRO A 179 11.48 7.09 13.65
N PRO A 180 11.90 7.50 12.45
CA PRO A 180 13.30 7.46 12.06
C PRO A 180 14.19 8.12 13.12
N LYS A 181 15.42 7.64 13.27
CA LYS A 181 16.38 8.14 14.28
C LYS A 181 16.50 9.67 14.18
N GLY A 182 16.30 10.36 15.29
CA GLY A 182 16.32 11.84 15.35
C GLY A 182 14.97 12.52 15.12
N LEU A 183 13.88 11.75 14.97
CA LEU A 183 12.51 12.23 15.00
C LEU A 183 11.77 11.76 16.27
N PRO A 184 10.79 12.53 16.78
CA PRO A 184 10.33 13.83 16.29
C PRO A 184 11.29 14.97 16.63
N LEU A 185 11.29 16.01 15.79
CA LEU A 185 11.99 17.27 16.02
C LEU A 185 11.24 18.15 17.04
N PRO A 186 11.96 19.03 17.76
CA PRO A 186 11.35 19.96 18.70
C PRO A 186 10.24 20.81 18.08
N THR A 187 9.21 21.11 18.86
CA THR A 187 8.18 22.07 18.46
C THR A 187 8.70 23.51 18.54
N CYS A 188 8.02 24.45 17.88
CA CYS A 188 8.31 25.87 18.04
C CYS A 188 8.35 26.32 19.50
N ALA A 189 7.40 25.87 20.31
CA ALA A 189 7.33 26.24 21.72
C ALA A 189 8.59 25.79 22.48
N GLN A 190 9.08 24.58 22.19
CA GLN A 190 10.31 24.05 22.77
C GLN A 190 11.56 24.83 22.30
N ILE A 191 11.64 25.19 21.02
CA ILE A 191 12.73 26.03 20.48
C ILE A 191 12.75 27.39 21.18
N HIS A 192 11.59 28.03 21.30
CA HIS A 192 11.49 29.33 21.98
C HIS A 192 11.86 29.23 23.46
N SER A 193 11.47 28.15 24.16
CA SER A 193 11.82 27.97 25.57
C SER A 193 13.30 27.69 25.81
N GLU A 194 14.03 27.20 24.80
CA GLU A 194 15.49 27.03 24.88
C GLU A 194 16.25 28.37 24.80
N GLY A 195 15.58 29.46 24.42
CA GLY A 195 16.16 30.81 24.39
C GLY A 195 17.27 31.01 23.36
N LYS A 196 17.45 30.08 22.41
CA LYS A 196 18.43 30.18 21.33
C LYS A 196 17.82 30.96 20.16
N VAL A 197 18.54 31.97 19.68
CA VAL A 197 18.16 32.81 18.52
C VAL A 197 19.37 33.02 17.61
N GLY A 198 19.13 33.28 16.32
CA GLY A 198 20.19 33.54 15.34
C GLY A 198 21.20 32.39 15.20
N GLY A 199 22.50 32.70 15.13
CA GLY A 199 23.55 31.70 14.86
C GLY A 199 23.62 30.53 15.87
N ALA A 200 23.33 30.78 17.16
CA ALA A 200 23.30 29.72 18.17
C ALA A 200 22.15 28.72 17.94
N LEU A 201 21.07 29.15 17.29
CA LEU A 201 19.98 28.28 16.86
C LEU A 201 20.34 27.54 15.56
N ALA A 202 21.09 28.17 14.64
CA ALA A 202 21.59 27.51 13.42
C ALA A 202 22.56 26.34 13.75
N ASP A 203 23.48 26.52 14.71
CA ASP A 203 24.37 25.45 15.19
C ASP A 203 23.58 24.30 15.84
N ALA A 204 22.60 24.67 16.67
CA ALA A 204 21.67 23.73 17.29
C ALA A 204 20.83 22.96 16.26
N PHE A 205 20.44 23.62 15.17
CA PHE A 205 19.76 23.01 14.04
C PHE A 205 20.70 22.01 13.35
N TYR A 206 21.93 22.39 13.02
CA TYR A 206 22.88 21.51 12.34
C TYR A 206 23.22 20.24 13.16
N ALA A 207 23.28 20.36 14.49
CA ALA A 207 23.53 19.24 15.38
C ALA A 207 22.33 18.29 15.53
N ARG A 208 21.09 18.80 15.44
CA ARG A 208 19.86 18.03 15.69
C ARG A 208 19.18 17.52 14.44
N TYR A 209 19.28 18.25 13.32
CA TYR A 209 18.60 17.90 12.10
C TYR A 209 19.13 16.55 11.57
N PRO A 210 18.26 15.54 11.41
CA PRO A 210 18.67 14.24 10.89
C PRO A 210 19.42 14.40 9.56
N LYS A 211 20.62 13.84 9.47
CA LYS A 211 21.44 13.96 8.25
C LYS A 211 20.79 13.27 7.05
N ASP A 212 19.98 12.25 7.31
CA ASP A 212 19.19 11.57 6.28
C ASP A 212 18.12 12.49 5.66
N LEU A 213 17.71 13.57 6.35
CA LEU A 213 16.78 14.57 5.80
C LEU A 213 17.47 15.63 4.93
N ALA A 214 18.80 15.71 4.97
CA ALA A 214 19.59 16.69 4.22
C ALA A 214 20.06 16.18 2.85
N GLY A 215 19.82 14.92 2.51
CA GLY A 215 20.18 14.32 1.23
C GLY A 215 18.98 13.72 0.52
N GLU A 216 18.78 14.06 -0.75
CA GLU A 216 17.62 13.64 -1.55
C GLU A 216 17.44 12.11 -1.55
N GLN A 217 18.51 11.37 -1.86
CA GLN A 217 18.46 9.91 -1.89
C GLN A 217 18.12 9.28 -0.53
N SER A 218 18.58 9.89 0.56
CA SER A 218 18.29 9.41 1.92
C SER A 218 16.82 9.68 2.29
N VAL A 219 16.32 10.89 1.98
CA VAL A 219 14.90 11.25 2.16
C VAL A 219 13.98 10.28 1.40
N GLU A 220 14.33 9.93 0.17
CA GLU A 220 13.57 8.97 -0.65
C GLU A 220 13.44 7.59 -0.02
N MET A 221 14.34 7.21 0.88
CA MET A 221 14.28 5.93 1.60
C MET A 221 13.69 6.06 3.01
N MET A 222 13.62 7.26 3.59
CA MET A 222 13.13 7.47 4.96
C MET A 222 11.62 7.17 5.11
N PRO A 223 11.20 6.33 6.07
CA PRO A 223 9.78 6.05 6.29
C PRO A 223 9.09 7.21 7.03
N LEU A 224 8.89 8.33 6.33
CA LEU A 224 8.18 9.50 6.84
C LEU A 224 6.68 9.34 6.60
N ASP A 225 5.92 9.24 7.69
CA ASP A 225 4.45 9.33 7.65
C ASP A 225 3.99 10.80 7.61
N ALA A 226 2.70 11.03 7.37
CA ALA A 226 2.14 12.39 7.26
C ALA A 226 2.43 13.27 8.49
N ALA A 227 2.42 12.68 9.69
CA ALA A 227 2.71 13.40 10.92
C ALA A 227 4.22 13.64 11.13
N GLY A 228 5.09 12.79 10.57
CA GLY A 228 6.52 13.02 10.46
C GLY A 228 6.83 14.18 9.51
N ILE A 229 6.19 14.21 8.34
CA ILE A 229 6.30 15.33 7.38
C ILE A 229 5.82 16.64 8.03
N ASP A 230 4.66 16.64 8.69
CA ASP A 230 4.15 17.83 9.39
C ASP A 230 5.09 18.30 10.50
N ASN A 231 5.66 17.38 11.29
CA ASN A 231 6.64 17.71 12.32
C ASN A 231 7.89 18.37 11.73
N VAL A 232 8.46 17.81 10.64
CA VAL A 232 9.67 18.36 9.99
C VAL A 232 9.38 19.72 9.36
N VAL A 233 8.27 19.86 8.62
CA VAL A 233 7.90 21.13 7.95
C VAL A 233 7.66 22.24 8.96
N ARG A 234 6.94 21.97 10.05
CA ARG A 234 6.72 22.95 11.13
C ARG A 234 8.02 23.32 11.82
N TYR A 235 8.91 22.36 12.07
CA TYR A 235 10.23 22.63 12.62
C TYR A 235 11.05 23.54 11.70
N LEU A 236 11.13 23.23 10.41
CA LEU A 236 11.86 24.02 9.42
C LEU A 236 11.33 25.45 9.33
N ALA A 237 10.00 25.63 9.23
CA ALA A 237 9.38 26.96 9.23
C ALA A 237 9.69 27.75 10.51
N CYS A 238 9.74 27.06 11.64
CA CYS A 238 10.06 27.69 12.92
C CYS A 238 11.50 28.16 13.01
N VAL A 239 12.44 27.25 12.70
CA VAL A 239 13.86 27.55 12.75
C VAL A 239 14.17 28.65 11.75
N ALA A 240 13.67 28.56 10.51
CA ALA A 240 13.86 29.59 9.49
C ALA A 240 13.36 30.96 9.98
N GLY A 241 12.17 31.04 10.60
CA GLY A 241 11.68 32.29 11.17
C GLY A 241 12.54 32.82 12.32
N ALA A 242 13.06 31.93 13.18
CA ALA A 242 13.86 32.30 14.37
C ALA A 242 15.35 32.55 14.06
N THR A 243 15.82 32.17 12.88
CA THR A 243 17.18 32.45 12.37
C THR A 243 17.19 33.54 11.31
N ASP A 244 16.13 34.35 11.21
CA ASP A 244 15.99 35.40 10.17
C ASP A 244 16.20 34.88 8.74
N TYR A 245 15.72 33.65 8.48
CA TYR A 245 15.74 32.95 7.19
C TYR A 245 17.13 32.60 6.69
N ASP A 246 18.02 32.21 7.61
CA ASP A 246 19.34 31.66 7.31
C ASP A 246 19.25 30.61 6.17
N PRO A 247 19.96 30.82 5.04
CA PRO A 247 19.95 29.92 3.89
C PRO A 247 20.28 28.47 4.25
N VAL A 248 21.12 28.23 5.26
CA VAL A 248 21.51 26.88 5.68
C VAL A 248 20.30 26.04 6.09
N VAL A 249 19.28 26.66 6.68
CA VAL A 249 18.04 25.98 7.09
C VAL A 249 17.24 25.52 5.88
N VAL A 250 17.17 26.36 4.85
CA VAL A 250 16.48 26.04 3.60
C VAL A 250 17.24 24.98 2.83
N GLU A 251 18.56 25.13 2.67
CA GLU A 251 19.42 24.19 1.93
C GLU A 251 19.37 22.79 2.53
N ASN A 252 19.47 22.67 3.86
CA ASN A 252 19.38 21.38 4.52
C ASN A 252 17.96 20.81 4.51
N GLY A 253 16.93 21.65 4.45
CA GLY A 253 15.54 21.23 4.33
C GLY A 253 15.12 20.90 2.90
N LEU A 254 15.88 21.33 1.89
CA LEU A 254 15.46 21.31 0.48
C LEU A 254 15.25 19.89 -0.04
N ALA A 255 16.09 18.94 0.39
CA ALA A 255 15.98 17.54 0.02
C ALA A 255 14.59 16.95 0.35
N LEU A 256 13.95 17.39 1.44
CA LEU A 256 12.57 16.98 1.76
C LEU A 256 11.56 17.50 0.73
N PHE A 257 11.71 18.74 0.27
CA PHE A 257 10.79 19.36 -0.67
C PHE A 257 11.04 18.95 -2.13
N ALA A 258 12.29 18.64 -2.47
CA ALA A 258 12.71 18.12 -3.77
C ALA A 258 12.39 16.63 -3.96
N SER A 259 12.12 15.92 -2.86
CA SER A 259 11.78 14.49 -2.88
C SER A 259 10.56 14.20 -3.76
N GLU A 260 10.67 13.20 -4.64
CA GLU A 260 9.58 12.67 -5.45
C GLU A 260 8.48 12.08 -4.56
N ARG A 261 8.87 11.29 -3.54
CA ARG A 261 7.91 10.62 -2.65
C ARG A 261 7.27 11.56 -1.62
N HIS A 262 8.07 12.42 -0.98
CA HIS A 262 7.65 13.20 0.19
C HIS A 262 7.40 14.67 -0.13
N GLY A 263 8.02 15.20 -1.18
CA GLY A 263 7.98 16.62 -1.56
C GLY A 263 6.56 17.16 -1.78
N PRO A 264 5.67 16.49 -2.54
CA PRO A 264 4.30 16.97 -2.73
C PRO A 264 3.52 17.13 -1.41
N SER A 265 3.72 16.23 -0.45
CA SER A 265 3.09 16.32 0.87
C SER A 265 3.76 17.39 1.74
N ALA A 266 5.08 17.52 1.71
CA ALA A 266 5.81 18.57 2.41
C ALA A 266 5.40 19.98 1.94
N LEU A 267 5.29 20.17 0.61
CA LEU A 267 4.84 21.43 -0.01
C LEU A 267 3.38 21.76 0.36
N ARG A 268 2.47 20.78 0.32
CA ARG A 268 1.08 20.98 0.77
C ARG A 268 0.99 21.36 2.24
N THR A 269 1.78 20.73 3.10
CA THR A 269 1.81 21.06 4.53
C THR A 269 2.37 22.46 4.76
N LEU A 270 3.42 22.85 4.03
CA LEU A 270 3.98 24.19 4.11
C LEU A 270 2.99 25.27 3.64
N ASP A 271 2.27 25.01 2.55
CA ASP A 271 1.21 25.87 2.04
C ASP A 271 0.03 26.01 3.03
N ALA A 272 -0.41 24.90 3.63
CA ALA A 272 -1.45 24.92 4.65
C ALA A 272 -1.01 25.73 5.88
N LEU A 273 0.24 25.58 6.30
CA LEU A 273 0.81 26.32 7.43
C LEU A 273 0.90 27.83 7.11
N SER A 274 1.29 28.20 5.89
CA SER A 274 1.44 29.61 5.48
C SER A 274 0.12 30.39 5.42
N LYS A 275 -0.99 29.67 5.25
CA LYS A 275 -2.38 30.16 5.26
C LYS A 275 -3.06 30.07 6.63
N SER A 276 -2.44 29.41 7.60
CA SER A 276 -3.03 29.22 8.92
C SER A 276 -3.00 30.50 9.77
N PRO A 277 -3.83 30.62 10.82
CA PRO A 277 -3.75 31.73 11.78
C PRO A 277 -2.62 31.53 12.83
N ALA A 278 -1.80 30.48 12.69
CA ALA A 278 -0.77 30.17 13.68
C ALA A 278 0.37 31.21 13.66
N PRO A 279 1.07 31.44 14.79
CA PRO A 279 2.22 32.35 14.85
C PRO A 279 3.31 32.05 13.81
N ALA A 280 3.46 30.77 13.42
CA ALA A 280 4.44 30.32 12.42
C ALA A 280 4.03 30.60 10.96
N ALA A 281 2.81 31.09 10.68
CA ALA A 281 2.31 31.25 9.33
C ALA A 281 3.10 32.26 8.49
N GLY A 282 3.57 33.35 9.11
CA GLY A 282 4.42 34.34 8.43
C GLY A 282 5.77 33.74 8.00
N ALA A 283 6.41 32.98 8.88
CA ALA A 283 7.66 32.29 8.59
C ALA A 283 7.50 31.19 7.54
N ALA A 284 6.40 30.42 7.61
CA ALA A 284 6.06 29.42 6.62
C ALA A 284 5.86 30.03 5.22
N ARG A 285 5.26 31.23 5.12
CA ARG A 285 5.06 31.92 3.84
C ARG A 285 6.39 32.30 3.18
N ARG A 286 7.32 32.86 3.95
CA ARG A 286 8.66 33.19 3.42
C ARG A 286 9.50 31.95 3.11
N LEU A 287 9.43 30.91 3.94
CA LEU A 287 10.08 29.64 3.64
C LEU A 287 9.52 29.03 2.34
N GLN A 288 8.20 29.12 2.12
CA GLN A 288 7.56 28.68 0.89
C GLN A 288 8.09 29.42 -0.34
N GLU A 289 8.29 30.74 -0.24
CA GLU A 289 8.91 31.54 -1.30
C GLU A 289 10.34 31.07 -1.62
N GLN A 290 11.17 30.85 -0.59
CA GLN A 290 12.55 30.37 -0.77
C GLN A 290 12.58 28.98 -1.41
N VAL A 291 11.84 28.01 -0.86
CA VAL A 291 11.76 26.65 -1.40
C VAL A 291 11.30 26.67 -2.85
N THR A 292 10.28 27.49 -3.18
CA THR A 292 9.81 27.62 -4.56
C THR A 292 10.90 28.17 -5.48
N ALA A 293 11.63 29.21 -5.06
CA ALA A 293 12.73 29.78 -5.82
C ALA A 293 13.84 28.75 -6.09
N TYR A 294 14.25 28.00 -5.07
CA TYR A 294 15.26 26.94 -5.20
C TYR A 294 14.81 25.82 -6.16
N LEU A 295 13.56 25.36 -6.05
CA LEU A 295 13.04 24.29 -6.90
C LEU A 295 12.85 24.74 -8.37
N GLN A 296 12.63 26.03 -8.61
CA GLN A 296 12.52 26.60 -9.96
C GLN A 296 13.89 26.92 -10.58
N GLY A 297 14.99 26.70 -9.86
CA GLY A 297 16.35 26.95 -10.36
C GLY A 297 16.70 28.43 -10.50
N ALA A 298 16.03 29.32 -9.75
CA ALA A 298 16.38 30.73 -9.75
C ALA A 298 17.60 30.98 -8.82
N PRO A 299 18.68 31.63 -9.30
CA PRO A 299 19.75 32.15 -8.45
C PRO A 299 19.29 33.30 -7.55
#